data_AF-A0A956R2J5-F1
#
_entry.id   AF-A0A956R2J5-F1
#
_cell.length_a   1.000
_cell.length_b   1.000
_cell.length_c   1.000
_cell.angle_alpha   90.00
_cell.angle_beta   90.00
_cell.angle_gamma   90.00
#
_symmetry.space_group_name_H-M   'P 1'
#
loop_
_entity.id
_entity.type
_entity.pdbx_description
1 polymer ?
#
loop_
_entity_poly.entity_id
_entity_poly.type
_entity_poly.pdbx_seq_one_letter_code
_entity_poly.pdbx_strand_id
1 'polypeptide(L)' 'MPDGSSLSYHLSVHETGRGLNTGRNFGRHVRSLRRARGMTQEVLAERSGLSADTIRRLEHGSFSPSLDTLRKL' A
#
# COMPACT_ATOMS: atom_id res chain seq x y z
N MET A 1 -15.49 -12.60 51.73
CA MET A 1 -16.39 -11.84 50.85
C MET A 1 -15.52 -10.97 49.95
N PRO A 2 -15.32 -11.28 48.66
CA PRO A 2 -14.63 -10.38 47.73
C PRO A 2 -15.63 -9.39 47.12
N ASP A 3 -15.17 -8.16 46.96
CA ASP A 3 -15.90 -6.99 46.48
C ASP A 3 -15.85 -6.86 44.94
N GLY A 4 -16.96 -6.40 44.37
CA GLY A 4 -17.19 -6.26 42.94
C GLY A 4 -16.42 -5.10 42.32
N SER A 5 -15.15 -5.32 42.02
CA SER A 5 -14.34 -4.41 41.20
C SER A 5 -13.99 -5.08 39.87
N SER A 6 -14.96 -5.01 38.96
CA SER A 6 -14.82 -4.89 37.50
C SER A 6 -13.72 -5.71 36.81
N LEU A 7 -14.17 -6.73 36.06
CA LEU A 7 -13.43 -7.30 34.94
C LEU A 7 -12.83 -6.17 34.07
N SER A 8 -11.52 -5.98 34.14
CA SER A 8 -10.77 -5.32 33.09
C SER A 8 -10.76 -6.26 31.88
N TYR A 9 -11.81 -6.13 31.06
CA TYR A 9 -11.75 -6.56 29.67
C TYR A 9 -10.46 -5.99 29.10
N HIS A 10 -9.49 -6.86 28.81
CA HIS A 10 -8.30 -6.51 28.06
C HIS A 10 -8.76 -6.26 26.63
N LEU A 11 -9.45 -5.13 26.42
CA LEU A 11 -9.82 -4.64 25.12
C LEU A 11 -8.50 -4.23 24.47
N SER A 12 -7.91 -5.16 23.72
CA SER A 12 -6.93 -4.85 22.70
C SER A 12 -7.60 -3.93 21.69
N VAL A 13 -7.65 -2.64 22.02
CA VAL A 13 -7.74 -1.59 21.04
C VAL A 13 -6.46 -1.76 20.24
N HIS A 14 -6.55 -2.42 19.07
CA HIS A 14 -5.43 -2.46 18.15
C HIS A 14 -5.12 -1.01 17.79
N GLU A 15 -4.10 -0.47 18.47
CA GLU A 15 -3.52 0.81 18.14
C GLU A 15 -3.04 0.72 16.70
N THR A 16 -3.80 1.37 15.83
CA THR A 16 -3.50 1.63 14.43
C THR A 16 -2.29 2.59 14.39
N GLY A 17 -1.13 2.06 14.72
CA GLY A 17 0.10 2.81 14.98
C GLY A 17 1.29 2.32 14.15
N ARG A 18 1.08 1.74 12.96
CA ARG A 18 2.18 1.63 11.98
C ARG A 18 2.32 2.95 11.23
N GLY A 19 3.17 3.82 11.76
CA GLY A 19 3.59 5.04 11.10
C GLY A 19 4.03 4.81 9.64
N LEU A 20 3.34 5.50 8.73
CA LEU A 20 3.93 6.26 7.62
C LEU A 20 5.02 5.54 6.78
N ASN A 21 4.73 4.36 6.22
CA ASN A 21 5.53 3.78 5.13
C ASN A 21 4.72 3.00 4.07
N THR A 22 3.38 3.04 4.14
CA THR A 22 2.49 2.23 3.29
C THR A 22 2.64 2.54 1.80
N GLY A 23 2.70 3.83 1.41
CA GLY A 23 2.86 4.22 -0.01
C GLY A 23 4.21 3.79 -0.61
N ARG A 24 5.30 3.93 0.15
CA ARG A 24 6.64 3.48 -0.28
C ARG A 24 6.73 1.95 -0.34
N ASN A 25 6.10 1.25 0.60
CA ASN A 25 6.01 -0.21 0.57
C ASN A 25 5.20 -0.70 -0.63
N PHE A 26 4.09 -0.04 -0.94
CA PHE A 26 3.26 -0.35 -2.10
C PHE A 26 4.01 -0.15 -3.41
N GLY A 27 4.63 1.03 -3.61
CA GLY A 27 5.42 1.31 -4.81
C GLY A 27 6.54 0.30 -5.05
N ARG A 28 7.25 -0.10 -3.98
CA ARG A 28 8.25 -1.17 -4.05
C ARG A 28 7.66 -2.52 -4.45
N HIS A 29 6.48 -2.86 -3.93
CA HIS A 29 5.81 -4.11 -4.27
C HIS A 29 5.38 -4.15 -5.75
N VAL A 30 4.79 -3.06 -6.26
CA VAL A 30 4.45 -2.93 -7.68
C VAL A 30 5.70 -3.10 -8.56
N ARG A 31 6.81 -2.43 -8.20
CA ARG A 31 8.08 -2.57 -8.92
C ARG A 31 8.61 -4.00 -8.94
N SER A 32 8.49 -4.71 -7.83
CA SER A 32 8.91 -6.12 -7.72
C SER A 32 8.09 -7.01 -8.65
N LEU A 33 6.75 -6.89 -8.62
CA LEU A 33 5.86 -7.66 -9.50
C LEU A 33 6.10 -7.35 -10.99
N ARG A 34 6.28 -6.07 -11.33
CA ARG A 34 6.59 -5.65 -12.70
C ARG A 34 7.87 -6.32 -13.22
N ARG A 35 8.94 -6.29 -12.41
CA ARG A 35 10.22 -6.92 -12.75
C ARG A 35 10.13 -8.44 -12.82
N ALA A 36 9.40 -9.08 -11.91
CA ALA A 36 9.16 -10.52 -11.95
C ALA A 36 8.43 -10.96 -13.24
N ARG A 37 7.63 -10.06 -13.83
CA ARG A 37 6.98 -10.27 -15.13
C ARG A 37 7.82 -9.82 -16.34
N GLY A 38 9.08 -9.42 -16.14
CA GLY A 38 9.97 -8.98 -17.23
C GLY A 38 9.56 -7.67 -17.90
N MET A 39 8.71 -6.86 -17.26
CA MET A 39 8.17 -5.63 -17.86
C MET A 39 9.03 -4.40 -17.53
N THR A 40 9.20 -3.49 -18.50
CA THR A 40 9.70 -2.13 -18.24
C THR A 40 8.57 -1.24 -17.70
N GLN A 41 8.89 -0.03 -17.22
CA GLN A 41 7.85 0.89 -16.72
C GLN A 41 6.90 1.32 -17.86
N GLU A 42 7.43 1.46 -19.07
CA GLU A 42 6.70 1.79 -20.29
C GLU A 42 5.72 0.68 -20.67
N VAL A 43 6.13 -0.58 -20.59
CA VAL A 43 5.26 -1.74 -20.85
C VAL A 43 4.12 -1.82 -19.83
N LEU A 44 4.40 -1.57 -18.55
CA LEU A 44 3.33 -1.55 -17.53
C LEU A 44 2.38 -0.37 -17.76
N ALA A 45 2.91 0.80 -18.10
CA ALA A 45 2.12 1.98 -18.43
C ALA A 45 1.17 1.72 -19.61
N GLU A 46 1.68 1.17 -20.70
CA GLU A 46 0.89 0.80 -21.88
C GLU A 46 -0.26 -0.17 -21.51
N ARG A 47 0.06 -1.26 -20.79
CA ARG A 47 -0.93 -2.28 -20.39
C ARG A 47 -1.99 -1.76 -19.42
N SER A 48 -1.65 -0.78 -18.59
CA SER A 48 -2.55 -0.19 -17.59
C SER A 48 -3.30 1.04 -18.12
N GLY A 49 -2.98 1.53 -19.33
CA GLY A 49 -3.51 2.81 -19.81
C GLY A 49 -3.14 3.98 -18.89
N LEU A 50 -1.96 3.90 -18.28
CA LEU A 50 -1.36 4.96 -17.47
C LEU A 50 -0.14 5.54 -18.18
N SER A 51 0.33 6.72 -17.76
CA SER A 51 1.59 7.25 -18.27
C SER A 51 2.78 6.56 -17.60
N ALA A 52 3.92 6.47 -18.31
CA ALA A 52 5.17 5.99 -17.73
C ALA A 52 5.60 6.83 -16.51
N ASP A 53 5.33 8.14 -16.52
CA ASP A 53 5.56 9.02 -15.37
C ASP A 53 4.72 8.63 -14.15
N THR A 54 3.45 8.28 -14.36
CA THR A 54 2.56 7.79 -13.29
C THR A 54 3.12 6.51 -12.66
N ILE A 55 3.54 5.54 -13.48
CA ILE A 55 4.17 4.30 -12.99
C ILE A 55 5.45 4.61 -12.22
N ARG A 56 6.32 5.48 -12.75
CA ARG A 56 7.56 5.89 -12.08
C ARG A 56 7.29 6.52 -10.72
N ARG A 57 6.38 7.50 -10.63
CA ARG A 57 6.03 8.17 -9.37
C ARG A 57 5.38 7.22 -8.38
N LEU A 58 4.58 6.28 -8.87
CA LEU A 58 3.95 5.24 -8.07
C LEU A 58 5.00 4.33 -7.43
N GLU A 59 5.94 3.82 -8.22
CA GLU A 59 6.98 2.91 -7.73
C GLU A 59 7.93 3.56 -6.71
N HIS A 60 8.13 4.87 -6.81
CA HIS A 60 8.89 5.65 -5.84
C HIS A 60 8.09 6.00 -4.58
N GLY A 61 6.77 5.72 -4.56
CA GLY A 61 5.88 6.12 -3.48
C GLY A 61 5.74 7.64 -3.36
N SER A 62 5.90 8.37 -4.47
CA SER A 62 5.89 9.84 -4.51
C SER A 62 4.50 10.44 -4.40
N PHE A 63 3.44 9.63 -4.43
CA PHE A 63 2.06 10.05 -4.22
C PHE A 63 1.19 8.87 -3.75
N SER A 64 0.00 9.18 -3.22
CA SER A 64 -1.03 8.18 -2.94
C SER A 64 -1.94 8.02 -4.17
N PRO A 65 -1.88 6.88 -4.90
CA PRO A 65 -2.77 6.64 -6.04
C PRO A 65 -4.24 6.56 -5.62
N SER A 66 -5.14 6.95 -6.52
CA SER A 66 -6.58 6.71 -6.33
C SER A 66 -6.91 5.23 -6.50
N LEU A 67 -8.05 4.79 -5.97
CA LEU A 67 -8.51 3.42 -6.17
C LEU A 67 -8.66 3.07 -7.66
N ASP A 68 -9.10 4.02 -8.49
CA ASP A 68 -9.22 3.82 -9.94
C ASP A 68 -7.86 3.67 -10.62
N THR A 69 -6.81 4.32 -10.09
CA THR A 69 -5.45 4.12 -10.56
C THR A 69 -4.95 2.73 -10.21
N LEU A 70 -5.29 2.23 -9.02
CA LEU A 70 -4.92 0.89 -8.58
C LEU A 70 -5.57 -0.21 -9.41
N ARG A 71 -6.83 -0.03 -9.81
CA ARG A 71 -7.57 -1.00 -10.64
C ARG A 71 -6.98 -1.22 -12.04
N LYS A 72 -6.13 -0.30 -12.48
CA LYS A 72 -5.49 -0.35 -13.81
C LYS A 72 -4.20 -1.17 -13.84
N LEU A 73 -3.57 -1.43 -12.68
CA LEU A 73 -2.27 -2.10 -12.56
C LEU A 73 -2.38 -3.63 -12.56
#